data_AF-A0A1G2VLS0-F1
#
_entry.id   AF-A0A1G2VLS0-F1
#
_cell.length_a   1.000
_cell.length_b   1.000
_cell.length_c   1.000
_cell.angle_alpha   90.00
_cell.angle_beta   90.00
_cell.angle_gamma   90.00
#
_symmetry.space_group_name_H-M   'P 1'
#
loop_
_entity.id
_entity.type
_entity.pdbx_description
1 polymer ?
#
loop_
_entity_poly.entity_id
_entity_poly.type
_entity_poly.pdbx_seq_one_letter_code
_entity_poly.pdbx_strand_id
1 'polypeptide(L)'
;MNKKLLIIIITAAVLAIGYFMSVAGRPIFDFSPSHSSEQPSHLSAFVSQALEEKFNYLSRSGNSACSAAFRNSISSMPDTERLRGSCCSAMNLHRYGEQVDGLKKYSDIQEIPPDPYDVEVGLACIMPDTYWTP
;
A
#
# COMPACT_ATOMS: atom_id res chain seq x y z
N MET A 1 23.37 48.75 40.46
CA MET A 1 23.95 47.57 39.75
C MET A 1 25.11 48.05 38.88
N ASN A 2 26.31 47.47 39.02
CA ASN A 2 27.51 47.97 38.34
C ASN A 2 27.43 47.64 36.84
N LYS A 3 27.49 48.66 35.98
CA LYS A 3 27.37 48.50 34.52
C LYS A 3 28.40 47.51 33.95
N LYS A 4 29.56 47.39 34.58
CA LYS A 4 30.59 46.38 34.23
C LYS A 4 30.16 44.96 34.58
N LEU A 5 29.46 44.76 35.71
CA LEU A 5 28.93 43.47 36.13
C LEU A 5 27.80 42.99 35.21
N LEU A 6 26.95 43.91 34.75
CA LEU A 6 25.88 43.61 33.79
C LEU A 6 26.43 43.11 32.44
N ILE A 7 27.48 43.75 31.93
CA ILE A 7 28.09 43.38 30.64
C ILE A 7 28.70 41.97 30.72
N ILE A 8 29.38 41.63 31.82
CA ILE A 8 30.01 40.31 32.01
C ILE A 8 28.97 39.18 32.06
N ILE A 9 27.82 39.41 32.71
CA ILE A 9 26.75 38.42 32.80
C ILE A 9 26.15 38.15 31.42
N ILE A 10 25.94 39.20 30.62
CA ILE A 10 25.37 39.06 29.27
C ILE A 10 26.33 38.30 28.35
N THR A 11 27.63 38.62 28.35
CA THR A 11 28.60 37.89 27.51
C THR A 11 28.74 36.43 27.92
N ALA A 12 28.76 36.13 29.23
CA ALA A 12 28.79 34.75 29.71
C ALA A 12 27.54 33.96 29.29
N ALA A 13 26.35 34.57 29.33
CA ALA A 13 25.10 33.94 28.92
C ALA A 13 25.07 33.64 27.41
N VAL A 14 25.51 34.57 26.56
CA VAL A 14 25.55 34.34 25.10
C VAL A 14 26.53 33.22 24.73
N LEU A 15 27.70 33.19 25.38
CA LEU A 15 28.68 32.12 25.14
C LEU A 15 28.16 30.75 25.60
N ALA A 16 27.49 30.67 26.75
CA ALA A 16 26.90 29.43 27.24
C ALA A 16 25.77 28.91 26.34
N ILE A 17 24.91 29.80 25.84
CA ILE A 17 23.81 29.43 24.93
C ILE A 17 24.37 28.97 23.57
N GLY A 18 25.35 29.67 23.01
CA GLY A 18 26.00 29.27 21.75
C GLY A 18 26.70 27.92 21.84
N TYR A 19 27.39 27.66 22.97
CA TYR A 19 28.05 26.38 23.22
C TYR A 19 27.01 25.24 23.37
N PHE A 20 25.92 25.47 24.09
CA PHE A 20 24.85 24.47 24.27
C PHE A 20 24.16 24.12 22.95
N MET A 21 23.90 25.12 22.09
CA MET A 21 23.34 24.91 20.75
C MET A 21 24.28 24.13 19.81
N SER A 22 25.59 24.26 20.00
CA SER A 22 26.59 23.60 19.14
C SER A 22 26.92 22.16 19.58
N VAL A 23 26.86 21.86 20.89
CA VAL A 23 27.18 20.53 21.45
C VAL A 23 25.94 19.64 21.60
N ALA A 24 24.74 20.20 21.79
CA ALA A 24 23.50 19.45 21.92
C ALA A 24 22.69 19.32 20.62
N GLY A 25 23.27 19.73 19.48
CA GLY A 25 22.68 19.59 18.15
C GLY A 25 22.56 18.12 17.73
N ARG A 26 21.58 17.41 18.30
CA ARG A 26 21.13 16.11 17.82
C ARG A 26 20.54 16.29 16.43
N PRO A 27 20.97 15.55 15.40
CA PRO A 27 20.35 15.63 14.09
C PRO A 27 18.86 15.29 14.23
N ILE A 28 18.00 16.25 13.87
CA ILE A 28 16.54 16.12 13.96
C ILE A 28 15.99 15.15 12.88
N PHE A 29 16.84 14.71 11.95
CA PHE A 29 16.51 13.72 10.94
C PHE A 29 17.44 12.52 11.07
N ASP A 30 17.13 11.65 12.01
CA ASP A 30 17.62 10.28 11.98
C ASP A 30 16.62 9.46 11.14
N PHE A 31 16.84 9.44 9.81
CA PHE A 31 16.17 8.49 8.91
C PHE A 31 16.77 7.09 9.12
N SER A 32 16.68 6.60 10.36
CA SER A 32 16.95 5.21 10.68
C SER A 32 15.63 4.47 10.54
N PRO A 33 15.47 3.55 9.58
CA PRO A 33 14.29 2.70 9.52
C PRO A 33 14.26 1.98 10.86
N SER A 34 13.27 2.32 11.69
CA SER A 34 12.97 1.53 12.86
C SER A 34 12.46 0.19 12.32
N HIS A 35 13.38 -0.74 12.13
CA HIS A 35 13.06 -2.15 11.94
C HIS A 35 12.61 -2.63 13.31
N SER A 36 11.39 -2.23 13.68
CA SER A 36 10.66 -2.81 14.79
C SER A 36 10.58 -4.29 14.48
N SER A 37 11.28 -5.08 15.28
CA SER A 37 11.11 -6.52 15.35
C SER A 37 9.70 -6.79 15.88
N GLU A 38 8.68 -6.53 15.07
CA GLU A 38 7.37 -7.12 15.28
C GLU A 38 7.55 -8.61 15.04
N GLN A 39 7.61 -9.35 16.14
CA GLN A 39 7.46 -10.80 16.10
C GLN A 39 6.11 -11.06 15.40
N PRO A 40 6.09 -11.70 14.21
CA PRO A 40 4.85 -11.89 13.49
C PRO A 40 3.91 -12.67 14.40
N SER A 41 2.77 -12.07 14.73
CA SER A 41 1.69 -12.82 15.34
C SER A 41 1.40 -14.04 14.45
N HIS A 42 1.14 -15.21 15.03
CA HIS A 42 0.83 -16.41 14.25
C HIS A 42 -0.34 -16.17 13.26
N LEU A 43 -1.23 -15.22 13.59
CA LEU A 43 -2.31 -14.75 12.73
C LEU A 43 -1.80 -13.94 11.53
N SER A 44 -0.86 -13.01 11.69
CA SER A 44 -0.28 -12.26 10.58
C SER A 44 0.53 -13.15 9.64
N ALA A 45 1.24 -14.14 10.20
CA ALA A 45 1.92 -15.16 9.40
C ALA A 45 0.92 -15.99 8.58
N PHE A 46 -0.18 -16.47 9.19
CA PHE A 46 -1.23 -17.21 8.49
C PHE A 46 -1.90 -16.38 7.39
N VAL A 47 -2.24 -15.10 7.66
CA VAL A 47 -2.82 -14.19 6.66
C VAL A 47 -1.84 -13.98 5.50
N SER A 48 -0.54 -13.82 5.77
CA SER A 48 0.47 -13.68 4.72
C SER A 48 0.59 -14.94 3.86
N GLN A 49 0.52 -16.13 4.46
CA GLN A 49 0.54 -17.40 3.74
C GLN A 49 -0.70 -17.57 2.86
N ALA A 50 -1.89 -17.31 3.38
CA ALA A 50 -3.13 -17.40 2.61
C ALA A 50 -3.13 -16.44 1.41
N LEU A 51 -2.59 -15.23 1.59
CA LEU A 51 -2.43 -14.26 0.51
C LEU A 51 -1.45 -14.77 -0.56
N GLU A 52 -0.32 -15.33 -0.16
CA GLU A 52 0.68 -15.89 -1.08
C GLU A 52 0.15 -17.11 -1.84
N GLU A 53 -0.60 -18.00 -1.19
CA GLU A 53 -1.26 -19.14 -1.82
C GLU A 53 -2.28 -18.67 -2.87
N LYS A 54 -3.08 -17.66 -2.54
CA LYS A 54 -4.04 -17.07 -3.50
C LYS A 54 -3.32 -16.41 -4.67
N PHE A 55 -2.23 -15.68 -4.43
CA PHE A 55 -1.38 -15.13 -5.49
C PHE A 55 -0.84 -16.23 -6.42
N ASN A 56 -0.33 -17.32 -5.86
CA ASN A 56 0.21 -18.44 -6.65
C ASN A 56 -0.86 -19.08 -7.54
N TYR A 57 -2.09 -19.21 -7.04
CA TYR A 57 -3.22 -19.67 -7.85
C TYR A 57 -3.54 -18.69 -8.98
N LEU A 58 -3.78 -17.43 -8.67
CA LEU A 58 -4.20 -16.41 -9.64
C LEU A 58 -3.14 -16.12 -10.71
N SER A 59 -1.86 -16.12 -10.33
CA SER A 59 -0.74 -15.82 -11.23
C SER A 59 -0.45 -16.93 -12.25
N ARG A 60 -0.86 -18.17 -11.95
CA ARG A 60 -0.58 -19.35 -12.79
C ARG A 60 -1.82 -19.92 -13.48
N SER A 61 -2.98 -19.75 -12.87
CA SER A 61 -4.23 -20.40 -13.25
C SER A 61 -5.34 -19.41 -13.59
N GLY A 62 -4.99 -18.16 -13.88
CA GLY A 62 -5.92 -17.15 -14.36
C GLY A 62 -6.51 -17.50 -15.73
N ASN A 63 -7.71 -16.99 -16.01
CA ASN A 63 -8.40 -17.11 -17.29
C ASN A 63 -8.51 -15.78 -18.04
N SER A 64 -8.07 -14.68 -17.42
CA SER A 64 -7.99 -13.36 -18.05
C SER A 64 -6.94 -13.32 -19.16
N ALA A 65 -7.28 -12.75 -20.32
CA ALA A 65 -6.36 -12.64 -21.45
C ALA A 65 -6.46 -11.30 -22.20
N CYS A 66 -5.31 -10.71 -22.52
CA CYS A 66 -5.19 -9.46 -23.28
C CYS A 66 -5.54 -9.64 -24.77
N SER A 67 -6.81 -9.89 -25.06
CA SER A 67 -7.28 -10.07 -26.43
C SER A 67 -8.70 -9.54 -26.61
N ALA A 68 -8.99 -9.05 -27.82
CA ALA A 68 -10.35 -8.67 -28.19
C ALA A 68 -11.32 -9.86 -28.11
N ALA A 69 -10.85 -11.07 -28.42
CA ALA A 69 -11.64 -12.30 -28.32
C ALA A 69 -12.10 -12.55 -26.87
N PHE A 70 -11.17 -12.47 -25.91
CA PHE A 70 -11.50 -12.59 -24.49
C PHE A 70 -12.48 -11.51 -24.04
N ARG A 71 -12.20 -10.24 -24.33
CA ARG A 71 -13.10 -9.12 -24.00
C ARG A 71 -14.51 -9.35 -24.52
N ASN A 72 -14.65 -9.75 -25.79
CA ASN A 72 -15.95 -9.97 -26.40
C ASN A 72 -16.67 -11.19 -25.79
N SER A 73 -15.94 -12.19 -25.31
CA SER A 73 -16.52 -13.39 -24.68
C SER A 73 -17.15 -13.13 -23.31
N ILE A 74 -16.73 -12.08 -22.59
CA ILE A 74 -17.23 -11.78 -21.22
C ILE A 74 -18.75 -11.59 -21.21
N SER A 75 -19.30 -10.91 -22.22
CA SER A 75 -20.76 -10.67 -22.34
C SER A 75 -21.60 -11.94 -22.47
N SER A 76 -20.98 -13.07 -22.81
CA SER A 76 -21.62 -14.39 -22.97
C SER A 76 -21.33 -15.35 -21.83
N MET A 77 -20.49 -14.97 -20.87
CA MET A 77 -20.19 -15.78 -19.70
C MET A 77 -21.36 -15.73 -18.70
N PRO A 78 -21.64 -16.80 -17.94
CA PRO A 78 -22.60 -16.76 -16.85
C PRO A 78 -22.17 -15.76 -15.78
N ASP A 79 -23.11 -15.04 -15.17
CA ASP A 79 -22.82 -14.01 -14.14
C ASP A 79 -22.01 -14.55 -12.95
N THR A 80 -22.19 -15.83 -12.61
CA THR A 80 -21.48 -16.52 -11.51
C THR A 80 -20.08 -17.01 -11.90
N GLU A 81 -19.71 -16.95 -13.18
CA GLU A 81 -18.35 -17.23 -13.61
C GLU A 81 -17.41 -16.12 -13.10
N ARG A 82 -16.11 -16.41 -13.06
CA ARG A 82 -15.12 -15.52 -12.44
C ARG A 82 -13.98 -15.21 -13.39
N LEU A 83 -13.70 -13.92 -13.55
CA LEU A 83 -12.53 -13.38 -14.23
C LEU A 83 -11.37 -13.40 -13.25
N ARG A 84 -10.30 -14.13 -13.58
CA ARG A 84 -9.20 -14.45 -12.68
C ARG A 84 -7.84 -14.16 -13.28
N GLY A 85 -6.97 -13.59 -12.46
CA GLY A 85 -5.60 -13.25 -12.83
C GLY A 85 -5.51 -11.98 -13.66
N SER A 86 -4.27 -11.63 -14.02
CA SER A 86 -3.97 -10.42 -14.79
C SER A 86 -4.15 -10.63 -16.30
N CYS A 87 -4.75 -9.63 -16.95
CA CYS A 87 -5.06 -9.70 -18.38
C CYS A 87 -3.82 -9.52 -19.29
N CYS A 88 -3.00 -8.48 -19.04
CA CYS A 88 -1.96 -8.02 -19.98
C CYS A 88 -0.53 -8.02 -19.44
N SER A 89 -0.30 -8.41 -18.19
CA SER A 89 1.03 -8.37 -17.55
C SER A 89 1.14 -9.47 -16.51
N ALA A 90 2.36 -9.88 -16.16
CA ALA A 90 2.54 -10.80 -15.04
C ALA A 90 2.09 -10.16 -13.71
N MET A 91 1.48 -10.95 -12.82
CA MET A 91 1.15 -10.49 -11.47
C MET A 91 2.43 -10.27 -10.65
N ASN A 92 2.35 -9.38 -9.66
CA ASN A 92 3.44 -9.11 -8.72
C ASN A 92 2.89 -9.25 -7.29
N LEU A 93 3.52 -10.10 -6.48
CA LEU A 93 3.02 -10.44 -5.14
C LEU A 93 2.95 -9.22 -4.21
N HIS A 94 3.98 -8.37 -4.24
CA HIS A 94 4.01 -7.16 -3.43
C HIS A 94 2.86 -6.21 -3.80
N ARG A 95 2.70 -5.92 -5.09
CA ARG A 95 1.59 -5.09 -5.58
C ARG A 95 0.21 -5.69 -5.30
N TYR A 96 0.10 -7.02 -5.39
CA TYR A 96 -1.16 -7.71 -5.10
C TYR A 96 -1.55 -7.51 -3.63
N GLY A 97 -0.61 -7.66 -2.70
CA GLY A 97 -0.86 -7.41 -1.28
C GLY A 97 -1.28 -5.99 -0.98
N GLU A 98 -0.60 -4.99 -1.57
CA GLU A 98 -0.97 -3.57 -1.40
C GLU A 98 -2.38 -3.29 -1.91
N GLN A 99 -2.76 -3.86 -3.06
CA GLN A 99 -4.09 -3.64 -3.63
C GLN A 99 -5.19 -4.29 -2.79
N VAL A 100 -5.00 -5.54 -2.35
CA VAL A 100 -5.95 -6.23 -1.47
C VAL A 100 -6.10 -5.49 -0.15
N ASP A 101 -5.01 -4.98 0.42
CA ASP A 101 -5.07 -4.20 1.65
C ASP A 101 -5.79 -2.86 1.44
N GLY A 102 -5.47 -2.14 0.36
CA GLY A 102 -6.12 -0.87 0.01
C GLY A 102 -7.62 -0.99 -0.25
N LEU A 103 -8.09 -2.12 -0.80
CA LEU A 103 -9.51 -2.38 -1.05
C LEU A 103 -10.33 -2.55 0.24
N LYS A 104 -9.71 -2.90 1.37
CA LYS A 104 -10.42 -3.03 2.66
C LYS A 104 -11.12 -1.74 3.07
N LYS A 105 -10.59 -0.58 2.69
CA LYS A 105 -11.23 0.73 2.94
C LYS A 105 -12.60 0.86 2.28
N TYR A 106 -12.85 0.10 1.23
CA TYR A 106 -14.06 0.17 0.41
C TYR A 106 -14.93 -1.08 0.55
N SER A 107 -14.73 -1.89 1.60
CA SER A 107 -15.47 -3.15 1.82
C SER A 107 -16.98 -2.99 1.91
N ASP A 108 -17.46 -1.79 2.22
CA ASP A 108 -18.88 -1.48 2.38
C ASP A 108 -19.56 -1.10 1.05
N ILE A 109 -18.81 -1.03 -0.05
CA ILE A 109 -19.31 -0.73 -1.40
C ILE A 109 -19.41 -2.04 -2.18
N GLN A 110 -20.63 -2.51 -2.43
CA GLN A 110 -20.89 -3.83 -3.02
C GLN A 110 -20.33 -3.98 -4.45
N GLU A 111 -20.27 -2.88 -5.20
CA GLU A 111 -19.75 -2.83 -6.57
C GLU A 111 -18.22 -2.96 -6.64
N ILE A 112 -17.52 -2.78 -5.51
CA ILE A 112 -16.06 -2.90 -5.45
C ILE A 112 -15.70 -4.33 -5.04
N PRO A 113 -15.04 -5.11 -5.91
CA PRO A 113 -14.65 -6.46 -5.55
C PRO A 113 -13.59 -6.43 -4.44
N PRO A 114 -13.63 -7.39 -3.49
CA PRO A 114 -12.64 -7.48 -2.43
C PRO A 114 -11.26 -7.95 -2.92
N ASP A 115 -11.19 -8.48 -4.15
CA ASP A 115 -9.96 -8.94 -4.80
C ASP A 115 -9.88 -8.37 -6.22
N PRO A 116 -8.83 -7.61 -6.57
CA PRO A 116 -8.74 -6.94 -7.87
C PRO A 116 -8.43 -7.90 -9.02
N TYR A 117 -8.01 -9.14 -8.73
CA TYR A 117 -7.69 -10.16 -9.73
C TYR A 117 -8.64 -11.36 -9.68
N ASP A 118 -9.75 -11.27 -8.95
CA ASP A 118 -10.76 -12.34 -8.86
C ASP A 118 -12.16 -11.71 -8.74
N VAL A 119 -12.81 -11.52 -9.89
CA VAL A 119 -14.07 -10.74 -10.02
C VAL A 119 -15.16 -11.60 -10.65
N GLU A 120 -16.39 -11.52 -10.14
CA GLU A 120 -17.54 -12.19 -10.78
C GLU A 120 -17.92 -11.49 -12.08
N VAL A 121 -18.28 -12.26 -13.10
CA VAL A 121 -18.67 -11.72 -14.41
C VAL A 121 -19.84 -10.76 -14.28
N GLY A 122 -20.86 -11.10 -13.48
CA GLY A 122 -22.00 -10.22 -13.26
C GLY A 122 -21.60 -8.85 -12.69
N LEU A 123 -20.61 -8.83 -11.79
CA LEU A 123 -20.05 -7.60 -11.23
C LEU A 123 -19.25 -6.81 -12.28
N ALA A 124 -18.51 -7.48 -13.15
CA ALA A 124 -17.77 -6.82 -14.23
C ALA A 124 -18.71 -6.19 -15.27
N CYS A 125 -19.83 -6.83 -15.59
CA CYS A 125 -20.81 -6.35 -16.58
C CYS A 125 -21.60 -5.12 -16.13
N ILE A 126 -21.72 -4.86 -14.82
CA ILE A 126 -22.38 -3.65 -14.31
C ILE A 126 -21.45 -2.43 -14.21
N MET A 127 -20.13 -2.63 -14.37
CA MET A 127 -19.19 -1.51 -14.40
C MET A 127 -19.41 -0.71 -15.70
N PRO A 128 -19.69 0.60 -15.63
CA PRO A 128 -20.05 1.36 -16.81
C PRO A 128 -18.96 1.34 -17.90
N ASP A 129 -19.33 0.95 -19.12
CA ASP A 129 -18.48 0.99 -20.32
C ASP A 129 -17.86 2.39 -20.56
N THR A 130 -18.45 3.45 -20.00
CA THR A 130 -17.99 4.84 -20.13
C THR A 130 -16.63 5.12 -19.50
N TYR A 131 -16.09 4.21 -18.67
CA TYR A 131 -14.71 4.30 -18.14
C TYR A 131 -13.70 3.49 -18.96
N TRP A 132 -14.15 2.75 -19.98
CA TRP A 132 -13.35 1.84 -20.81
C TRP A 132 -13.36 2.27 -22.29
N THR A 133 -13.29 3.57 -22.56
CA THR A 133 -12.94 4.06 -23.91
C THR A 133 -11.42 4.07 -24.09
N PRO A 134 -10.88 3.54 -25.21
CA PRO A 134 -9.45 3.50 -25.49
C PRO A 134 -8.81 4.89 -25.57
#